data_AF-A0A832LVP9-F1
#
_entry.id   AF-A0A832LVP9-F1
#
_cell.length_a   1.000
_cell.length_b   1.000
_cell.length_c   1.000
_cell.angle_alpha   90.00
_cell.angle_beta   90.00
_cell.angle_gamma   90.00
#
_symmetry.space_group_name_H-M   'P 1'
#
loop_
_entity.id
_entity.type
_entity.pdbx_description
1 polymer ?
#
loop_
_entity_poly.entity_id
_entity_poly.type
_entity_poly.pdbx_seq_one_letter_code
_entity_poly.pdbx_strand_id
1 'polypeptide(L)'
;MKCKHNICFFLAILIVLFTLFLNISKGSGSYPKEVRRGYLLDRSGEPLVINKESFQGYLIVRGKSLLGKEIPEELKPYLPPYFELPSKGLVPISENLTFEEAQKLSKIKDVVVRGEIRRTLLFRELRPLLGIASGSEGISGVEKAFNERLKKGESLTLSLDLNICKKIYNNAKHYTSLFPRNLAIFKKDTGELLAFYSEEEKNFLAESFLIRESDFPFKLEEVNWELEAPTLKREGSALRVTPLHLVQALLSDYCGAKVSPTLILRKENTCKKSATSQEPLFLFLPQKGEWLYFLPKENTLYVFSGTLTEEERGENFSWDKFKKNLNYLAGLF
;
A
#
# COMPACT_ATOMS: atom_id res chain seq x y z
N MET A 1 11.44 -18.65 -77.68
CA MET A 1 11.04 -17.49 -76.83
C MET A 1 10.25 -17.88 -75.55
N LYS A 2 10.51 -19.03 -74.91
CA LYS A 2 9.75 -19.47 -73.70
C LYS A 2 10.43 -19.12 -72.35
N CYS A 3 11.72 -18.78 -72.35
CA CYS A 3 12.49 -18.57 -71.11
C CYS A 3 12.22 -17.21 -70.42
N LYS A 4 11.78 -16.18 -71.16
CA LYS A 4 11.54 -14.83 -70.61
C LYS A 4 10.24 -14.72 -69.79
N HIS A 5 9.23 -15.55 -70.08
CA HIS A 5 7.93 -15.47 -69.40
C HIS A 5 7.99 -16.03 -67.97
N ASN A 6 8.71 -17.13 -67.75
CA ASN A 6 8.86 -17.73 -66.42
C ASN A 6 9.68 -16.86 -65.47
N ILE A 7 10.67 -16.13 -65.99
CA ILE A 7 11.49 -15.21 -65.19
C ILE A 7 10.67 -14.00 -64.76
N CYS A 8 9.85 -13.41 -65.64
CA CYS A 8 8.97 -12.30 -65.28
C CYS A 8 7.90 -12.71 -64.26
N PHE A 9 7.35 -13.92 -64.38
CA PHE A 9 6.37 -14.45 -63.43
C PHE A 9 7.00 -14.67 -62.04
N PHE A 10 8.22 -15.21 -62.00
CA PHE A 10 8.95 -15.41 -60.75
C PHE A 10 9.31 -14.08 -60.08
N LEU A 11 9.71 -13.06 -60.86
CA LEU A 11 9.98 -11.72 -60.35
C LEU A 11 8.72 -11.05 -59.78
N ALA A 12 7.57 -11.21 -60.44
CA ALA A 12 6.30 -10.67 -59.98
C ALA A 12 5.87 -11.31 -58.65
N ILE A 13 6.02 -12.63 -58.50
CA ILE A 13 5.76 -13.34 -57.24
C ILE A 13 6.71 -12.85 -56.13
N LEU A 14 7.98 -12.64 -56.45
CA LEU A 14 8.97 -12.15 -55.48
C LEU A 14 8.61 -10.74 -54.99
N ILE A 15 8.16 -9.85 -55.88
CA ILE A 15 7.74 -8.48 -55.53
C ILE A 15 6.47 -8.51 -54.66
N VAL A 16 5.51 -9.38 -54.97
CA VAL A 16 4.28 -9.52 -54.17
C VAL A 16 4.60 -10.08 -52.78
N LEU A 17 5.47 -11.10 -52.69
CA LEU A 17 5.92 -11.63 -51.41
C LEU A 17 6.71 -10.58 -50.60
N PHE A 18 7.57 -9.79 -51.25
CA PHE A 18 8.35 -8.75 -50.59
C PHE A 18 7.47 -7.59 -50.08
N THR A 19 6.44 -7.21 -50.85
CA THR A 19 5.48 -6.18 -50.42
C THR A 19 4.53 -6.67 -49.31
N LEU A 20 4.17 -7.96 -49.30
CA LEU A 20 3.46 -8.59 -48.18
C LEU A 20 4.34 -8.66 -46.92
N PHE A 21 5.61 -9.05 -47.05
CA PHE A 21 6.55 -9.12 -45.92
C PHE A 21 6.79 -7.73 -45.29
N LEU A 22 6.94 -6.70 -46.13
CA LEU A 22 7.10 -5.32 -45.66
C LEU A 22 5.81 -4.76 -45.04
N ASN A 23 4.62 -5.12 -45.53
CA ASN A 23 3.36 -4.68 -44.92
C ASN A 23 3.05 -5.35 -43.56
N ILE A 24 3.59 -6.54 -43.30
CA ILE A 24 3.47 -7.21 -41.99
C ILE A 24 4.37 -6.55 -40.93
N SER A 25 5.42 -5.81 -41.35
CA SER A 25 6.31 -5.08 -40.43
C SER A 25 5.80 -3.71 -39.96
N LYS A 26 4.57 -3.31 -40.32
CA LYS A 26 3.91 -2.21 -39.62
C LYS A 26 3.53 -2.72 -38.23
N GLY A 27 4.48 -2.62 -37.30
CA GLY A 27 4.26 -2.82 -35.89
C GLY A 27 3.14 -1.90 -35.42
N SER A 28 1.91 -2.42 -35.41
CA SER A 28 0.90 -1.92 -34.50
C SER A 28 1.51 -2.05 -33.12
N GLY A 29 1.78 -0.92 -32.46
CA GLY A 29 2.15 -0.89 -31.05
C GLY A 29 1.01 -1.47 -30.24
N SER A 30 0.91 -2.79 -30.22
CA SER A 30 0.06 -3.51 -29.29
C SER A 30 0.76 -3.38 -27.96
N TYR A 31 0.29 -2.43 -27.15
CA TYR A 31 0.62 -2.41 -25.73
C TYR A 31 0.42 -3.84 -25.19
N PRO A 32 1.45 -4.49 -24.61
CA PRO A 32 1.20 -5.73 -23.89
C PRO A 32 0.09 -5.39 -22.89
N LYS A 33 -1.00 -6.15 -22.92
CA LYS A 33 -2.14 -5.98 -22.03
C LYS A 33 -1.69 -6.43 -20.63
N GLU A 34 -0.85 -5.61 -20.01
CA GLU A 34 -0.33 -5.84 -18.68
C GLU A 34 -1.53 -5.90 -17.74
N VAL A 35 -1.69 -7.04 -17.06
CA VAL A 35 -2.83 -7.24 -16.16
C VAL A 35 -2.71 -6.20 -15.06
N ARG A 36 -3.65 -5.26 -15.01
CA ARG A 36 -3.66 -4.21 -13.99
C ARG A 36 -3.77 -4.88 -12.63
N ARG A 37 -2.88 -4.49 -11.70
CA ARG A 37 -2.86 -5.01 -10.33
C ARG A 37 -4.20 -4.75 -9.62
N GLY A 38 -4.67 -5.65 -8.76
CA GLY A 38 -5.92 -5.46 -8.02
C GLY A 38 -5.91 -4.22 -7.12
N TYR A 39 -7.07 -3.62 -6.87
CA TYR A 39 -7.19 -2.50 -5.92
C TYR A 39 -7.16 -3.00 -4.48
N LEU A 40 -6.66 -2.17 -3.57
CA LEU A 40 -6.90 -2.36 -2.13
C LEU A 40 -8.07 -1.46 -1.74
N LEU A 41 -9.09 -2.06 -1.14
CA LEU A 41 -10.31 -1.40 -0.71
C LEU A 41 -10.47 -1.53 0.81
N ASP A 42 -11.11 -0.55 1.42
CA ASP A 42 -11.56 -0.62 2.80
C ASP A 42 -12.82 -1.50 2.91
N ARG A 43 -13.33 -1.69 4.13
CA ARG A 43 -14.50 -2.54 4.41
C ARG A 43 -15.79 -2.10 3.73
N SER A 44 -15.91 -0.82 3.38
CA SER A 44 -17.06 -0.21 2.71
C SER A 44 -16.90 -0.21 1.18
N GLY A 45 -15.74 -0.65 0.68
CA GLY A 45 -15.39 -0.61 -0.74
C GLY A 45 -14.72 0.69 -1.18
N GLU A 46 -14.37 1.60 -0.26
CA GLU A 46 -13.62 2.81 -0.60
C GLU A 46 -12.18 2.45 -0.99
N PRO A 47 -11.63 3.06 -2.06
CA PRO A 47 -10.28 2.75 -2.50
C PRO A 47 -9.21 3.27 -1.53
N LEU A 48 -8.33 2.37 -1.11
CA LEU A 48 -7.11 2.68 -0.36
C LEU A 48 -5.90 2.78 -1.28
N VAL A 49 -5.81 1.86 -2.27
CA VAL A 49 -4.73 1.83 -3.25
C VAL A 49 -5.27 1.54 -4.65
N ILE A 50 -4.94 2.43 -5.58
CA ILE A 50 -5.38 2.38 -6.98
C ILE A 50 -4.20 2.30 -7.95
N ASN A 51 -4.50 2.01 -9.20
CA ASN A 51 -3.59 2.16 -10.32
C ASN A 51 -3.93 3.46 -11.03
N LYS A 52 -2.99 4.40 -11.05
CA LYS A 52 -3.10 5.65 -11.80
C LYS A 52 -2.28 5.51 -13.08
N GLU A 53 -2.94 5.68 -14.22
CA GLU A 53 -2.24 5.73 -15.51
C GLU A 53 -1.61 7.12 -15.67
N SER A 54 -0.33 7.13 -16.06
CA SER A 54 0.40 8.33 -16.45
C SER A 54 1.08 8.07 -17.79
N PHE A 55 1.01 9.03 -18.69
CA PHE A 55 1.64 8.92 -20.01
C PHE A 55 2.78 9.92 -20.12
N GLN A 56 3.89 9.48 -20.70
CA GLN A 56 5.07 10.30 -20.96
C GLN A 56 5.26 10.42 -22.47
N GLY A 57 5.45 11.63 -22.97
CA GLY A 57 5.68 11.90 -24.39
C GLY A 57 7.15 12.19 -24.67
N TYR A 58 7.69 11.63 -25.74
CA TYR A 58 9.05 11.85 -26.20
C TYR A 58 9.07 12.14 -27.70
N LEU A 59 9.89 13.09 -28.14
CA LEU A 59 10.13 13.39 -29.55
C LEU A 59 11.46 12.74 -29.97
N ILE A 60 11.43 11.91 -31.02
CA ILE A 60 12.62 11.31 -31.61
C ILE A 60 13.21 12.29 -32.63
N VAL A 61 14.44 12.75 -32.39
CA VAL A 61 15.19 13.56 -33.34
C VAL A 61 16.24 12.69 -34.04
N ARG A 62 16.17 12.59 -35.38
CA ARG A 62 17.01 11.69 -36.19
C ARG A 62 17.96 12.42 -37.14
N GLY A 63 18.86 13.28 -36.65
CA GLY A 63 20.14 13.58 -37.31
C GLY A 63 20.10 14.44 -38.57
N LYS A 64 18.97 14.49 -39.25
CA LYS A 64 18.66 15.41 -40.33
C LYS A 64 17.54 16.28 -39.80
N SER A 65 17.96 17.33 -39.11
CA SER A 65 17.31 18.62 -39.11
C SER A 65 15.77 18.59 -39.21
N LEU A 66 15.11 18.61 -38.06
CA LEU A 66 13.86 19.36 -37.97
C LEU A 66 14.11 20.88 -38.00
N LEU A 67 15.36 21.34 -38.21
CA LEU A 67 15.68 22.72 -38.57
C LEU A 67 15.30 22.93 -40.05
N GLY A 68 14.00 22.95 -40.31
CA GLY A 68 13.42 23.17 -41.65
C GLY A 68 12.04 22.58 -41.87
N LYS A 69 11.53 21.73 -40.97
CA LYS A 69 10.10 21.39 -40.91
C LYS A 69 9.54 21.98 -39.63
N GLU A 70 8.55 22.87 -39.78
CA GLU A 70 7.84 23.44 -38.65
C GLU A 70 7.45 22.34 -37.65
N ILE A 71 7.79 22.56 -36.38
CA ILE A 71 7.29 21.73 -35.29
C ILE A 71 5.76 21.71 -35.44
N PRO A 72 5.13 20.52 -35.53
CA PRO A 72 3.67 20.41 -35.60
C PRO A 72 3.01 21.31 -34.55
N GLU A 73 1.98 22.07 -34.92
CA GLU A 73 1.29 23.00 -34.02
C GLU A 73 0.83 22.30 -32.74
N GLU A 74 0.48 21.01 -32.84
CA GLU A 74 0.04 20.20 -31.72
C GLU A 74 1.14 19.92 -30.68
N LEU A 75 2.42 20.06 -31.05
CA LEU A 75 3.57 19.87 -30.15
C LEU A 75 4.01 21.16 -29.45
N LYS A 76 3.73 22.33 -30.04
CA LYS A 76 4.16 23.62 -29.49
C LYS A 76 3.72 23.88 -28.04
N PRO A 77 2.50 23.49 -27.59
CA PRO A 77 2.09 23.71 -26.20
C PRO A 77 2.94 23.00 -25.15
N TYR A 78 3.66 21.95 -25.54
CA TYR A 78 4.45 21.11 -24.64
C TYR A 78 5.95 21.40 -24.69
N LEU A 79 6.39 22.22 -25.64
CA LEU A 79 7.80 22.57 -25.80
C LEU A 79 8.03 24.02 -25.34
N PRO A 80 9.19 24.31 -24.73
CA PRO A 80 9.54 25.69 -24.39
C PRO A 80 9.56 26.57 -25.66
N PRO A 81 9.15 27.85 -25.57
CA PRO A 81 9.11 28.77 -26.71
C PRO A 81 10.49 29.01 -27.36
N TYR A 82 11.58 28.77 -26.62
CA TYR A 82 12.97 28.88 -27.08
C TYR A 82 13.72 27.56 -26.90
N PHE A 83 13.22 26.50 -27.54
CA PHE A 83 13.82 25.16 -27.41
C PHE A 83 14.70 24.81 -28.62
N GLU A 84 16.01 24.72 -28.41
CA GLU A 84 16.93 24.18 -29.41
C GLU A 84 16.88 22.65 -29.40
N LEU A 85 16.39 22.06 -30.49
CA LEU A 85 16.35 20.61 -30.64
C LEU A 85 17.77 20.05 -30.81
N PRO A 86 18.15 18.99 -30.07
CA PRO A 86 19.44 18.34 -30.25
C PRO A 86 19.54 17.72 -31.65
N SER A 87 20.76 17.57 -32.17
CA SER A 87 20.97 17.03 -33.52
C SER A 87 20.46 15.59 -33.68
N LYS A 88 20.52 14.78 -32.62
CA LYS A 88 19.96 13.43 -32.51
C LYS A 88 19.56 13.14 -31.06
N GLY A 89 18.49 12.39 -30.83
CA GLY A 89 18.15 11.90 -29.49
C GLY A 89 16.66 11.77 -29.22
N LEU A 90 16.33 11.50 -27.95
CA LEU A 90 14.97 11.55 -27.42
C LEU A 90 14.83 12.82 -26.59
N VAL A 91 13.85 13.65 -26.93
CA VAL A 91 13.52 14.87 -26.19
C VAL A 91 12.25 14.62 -25.38
N PRO A 92 12.26 14.77 -24.05
CA PRO A 92 11.03 14.69 -23.27
C PRO A 92 10.11 15.87 -23.65
N ILE A 93 8.86 15.55 -23.97
CA ILE A 93 7.82 16.52 -24.33
C ILE A 93 6.97 16.81 -23.10
N SER A 94 6.56 15.76 -22.37
CA SER A 94 5.81 15.90 -21.12
C SER A 94 5.95 14.62 -20.30
N GLU A 95 6.01 14.77 -18.97
CA GLU A 95 6.09 13.66 -18.02
C GLU A 95 4.71 13.22 -17.49
N ASN A 96 3.66 14.01 -17.72
CA ASN A 96 2.33 13.79 -17.17
C ASN A 96 1.25 14.15 -18.21
N LEU A 97 1.15 13.36 -19.27
CA LEU A 97 0.07 13.45 -20.25
C LEU A 97 -1.18 12.73 -19.73
N THR A 98 -2.35 13.33 -19.98
CA THR A 98 -3.64 12.65 -19.90
C THR A 98 -3.77 11.61 -21.02
N PHE A 99 -4.75 10.71 -20.91
CA PHE A 99 -5.01 9.70 -21.95
C PHE A 99 -5.38 10.34 -23.31
N GLU A 100 -6.15 11.43 -23.31
CA GLU A 100 -6.54 12.14 -24.52
C GLU A 100 -5.34 12.81 -25.20
N GLU A 101 -4.48 13.47 -24.40
CA GLU A 101 -3.25 14.08 -24.90
C GLU A 101 -2.28 13.02 -25.42
N ALA A 102 -2.13 11.91 -24.70
CA ALA A 102 -1.36 10.75 -25.11
C ALA A 102 -1.85 10.20 -26.46
N GLN A 103 -3.16 10.01 -26.63
CA GLN A 103 -3.74 9.59 -27.90
C GLN A 103 -3.48 10.60 -29.02
N LYS A 104 -3.65 11.89 -28.75
CA LYS A 104 -3.40 12.94 -29.75
C LYS A 104 -1.94 12.96 -30.18
N LEU A 105 -1.01 12.97 -29.23
CA LEU A 105 0.43 13.01 -29.47
C LEU A 105 0.96 11.73 -30.13
N SER A 106 0.39 10.56 -29.82
CA SER A 106 0.78 9.29 -30.44
C SER A 106 0.54 9.23 -31.96
N LYS A 107 -0.33 10.09 -32.50
CA LYS A 107 -0.60 10.19 -33.95
C LYS A 107 0.44 11.03 -34.68
N ILE A 108 1.26 11.79 -33.96
CA ILE A 108 2.28 12.67 -34.54
C ILE A 108 3.50 11.85 -34.91
N LYS A 109 4.01 12.04 -36.12
CA LYS A 109 5.21 11.36 -36.60
C LYS A 109 6.40 11.69 -35.68
N ASP A 110 7.21 10.68 -35.39
CA ASP A 110 8.41 10.77 -34.56
C ASP A 110 8.14 11.10 -33.08
N VAL A 111 6.88 11.09 -32.64
CA VAL A 111 6.52 11.13 -31.21
C VAL A 111 6.29 9.71 -30.69
N VAL A 112 6.86 9.41 -29.53
CA VAL A 112 6.67 8.17 -28.78
C VAL A 112 5.96 8.51 -27.48
N VAL A 113 4.86 7.82 -27.22
CA VAL A 113 4.15 7.92 -25.94
C VAL A 113 4.35 6.63 -25.16
N ARG A 114 4.94 6.76 -23.97
CA ARG A 114 5.14 5.67 -23.01
C ARG A 114 4.05 5.77 -21.93
N GLY A 115 3.19 4.77 -21.87
CA GLY A 115 2.29 4.60 -20.72
C GLY A 115 3.02 3.97 -19.54
N GLU A 116 2.77 4.49 -18.36
CA GLU A 116 3.20 3.91 -17.09
C GLU A 116 1.98 3.78 -16.17
N ILE A 117 1.81 2.61 -15.57
CA ILE A 117 0.81 2.41 -14.52
C ILE A 117 1.50 2.60 -13.17
N ARG A 118 1.12 3.66 -12.46
CA ARG A 118 1.66 3.98 -11.13
C ARG A 118 0.71 3.52 -10.04
N ARG A 119 1.23 2.71 -9.12
CA ARG A 119 0.52 2.32 -7.90
C ARG A 119 0.43 3.51 -6.94
N THR A 120 -0.78 3.93 -6.58
CA THR A 120 -1.00 5.14 -5.76
C THR A 120 -1.78 4.80 -4.50
N LEU A 121 -1.18 5.03 -3.33
CA LEU A 121 -1.86 5.07 -2.04
C LEU A 121 -2.66 6.37 -1.94
N LEU A 122 -3.98 6.28 -1.79
CA LEU A 122 -4.87 7.44 -1.65
C LEU A 122 -4.84 8.01 -0.24
N PHE A 123 -4.58 7.18 0.77
CA PHE A 123 -4.36 7.60 2.14
C PHE A 123 -2.95 7.19 2.57
N ARG A 124 -2.01 8.14 2.41
CA ARG A 124 -0.56 7.87 2.50
C ARG A 124 -0.13 7.45 3.89
N GLU A 125 -0.84 7.92 4.89
CA GLU A 125 -0.55 7.68 6.28
C GLU A 125 -0.68 6.19 6.68
N LEU A 126 -1.45 5.39 5.92
CA LEU A 126 -1.53 3.94 6.09
C LEU A 126 -0.37 3.16 5.43
N ARG A 127 0.62 3.84 4.84
CA ARG A 127 1.78 3.20 4.21
C ARG A 127 2.47 2.16 5.10
N PRO A 128 2.68 2.36 6.42
CA PRO A 128 3.35 1.36 7.26
C PRO A 128 2.64 0.00 7.26
N LEU A 129 1.32 0.00 7.07
CA LEU A 129 0.50 -1.21 7.03
C LEU A 129 0.30 -1.73 5.60
N LEU A 130 -0.12 -0.86 4.68
CA LEU A 130 -0.45 -1.23 3.30
C LEU A 130 0.79 -1.57 2.47
N GLY A 131 1.93 -0.96 2.81
CA GLY A 131 3.19 -1.10 2.10
C GLY A 131 3.20 -0.40 0.74
N ILE A 132 4.18 -0.79 -0.08
CA ILE A 132 4.38 -0.23 -1.42
C ILE A 132 4.57 -1.35 -2.45
N ALA A 133 4.33 -1.02 -3.71
CA ALA A 133 4.65 -1.88 -4.86
C ALA A 133 5.54 -1.13 -5.85
N SER A 134 6.37 -1.86 -6.59
CA SER A 134 7.16 -1.36 -7.71
C SER A 134 6.90 -2.22 -8.93
N GLY A 135 6.38 -1.61 -10.00
CA GLY A 135 5.90 -2.35 -11.17
C GLY A 135 4.82 -3.37 -10.78
N SER A 136 5.05 -4.63 -11.13
CA SER A 136 4.16 -5.75 -10.81
C SER A 136 4.36 -6.35 -9.42
N GLU A 137 5.40 -5.95 -8.68
CA GLU A 137 5.81 -6.58 -7.43
C GLU A 137 5.42 -5.76 -6.19
N GLY A 138 4.76 -6.41 -5.24
CA GLY A 138 4.57 -5.89 -3.89
C GLY A 138 5.84 -6.03 -3.05
N ILE A 139 6.33 -4.92 -2.49
CA ILE A 139 7.61 -4.86 -1.77
C ILE A 139 7.42 -5.03 -0.27
N SER A 140 6.37 -4.47 0.32
CA SER A 140 6.12 -4.51 1.76
C SER A 140 4.62 -4.55 2.09
N GLY A 141 4.29 -4.76 3.37
CA GLY A 141 2.93 -4.67 3.90
C GLY A 141 1.93 -5.58 3.16
N VAL A 142 0.68 -5.10 3.08
CA VAL A 142 -0.40 -5.78 2.35
C VAL A 142 -0.03 -6.03 0.88
N GLU A 143 0.64 -5.08 0.24
CA GLU A 143 1.09 -5.23 -1.15
C GLU A 143 1.97 -6.47 -1.36
N LYS A 144 2.92 -6.72 -0.45
CA LYS A 144 3.77 -7.93 -0.49
C LYS A 144 2.99 -9.19 -0.13
N ALA A 145 2.23 -9.14 0.97
CA ALA A 145 1.51 -10.28 1.51
C ALA A 145 0.52 -10.89 0.51
N PHE A 146 -0.15 -10.04 -0.28
CA PHE A 146 -1.15 -10.46 -1.25
C PHE A 146 -0.67 -10.32 -2.70
N ASN A 147 0.65 -10.30 -2.92
CA ASN A 147 1.25 -10.05 -4.21
C ASN A 147 0.68 -10.92 -5.34
N GLU A 148 0.54 -12.22 -5.09
CA GLU A 148 0.07 -13.18 -6.09
C GLU A 148 -1.39 -12.97 -6.52
N ARG A 149 -2.25 -12.54 -5.59
CA ARG A 149 -3.65 -12.22 -5.92
C ARG A 149 -3.72 -10.89 -6.66
N LEU A 150 -3.03 -9.88 -6.13
CA LEU A 150 -3.01 -8.54 -6.70
C LEU A 150 -2.44 -8.53 -8.11
N LYS A 151 -1.38 -9.29 -8.41
CA LYS A 151 -0.81 -9.43 -9.78
C LYS A 151 -1.81 -9.96 -10.81
N LYS A 152 -2.77 -10.78 -10.39
CA LYS A 152 -3.83 -11.31 -11.26
C LYS A 152 -4.97 -10.31 -11.52
N GLY A 153 -4.88 -9.11 -10.94
CA GLY A 153 -5.94 -8.11 -11.01
C GLY A 153 -7.08 -8.32 -10.01
N GLU A 154 -6.92 -9.25 -9.07
CA GLU A 154 -7.91 -9.48 -8.03
C GLU A 154 -7.82 -8.39 -6.96
N SER A 155 -8.85 -7.56 -6.85
CA SER A 155 -8.95 -6.57 -5.77
C SER A 155 -9.14 -7.26 -4.41
N LEU A 156 -8.62 -6.62 -3.36
CA LEU A 156 -8.70 -7.08 -1.99
C LEU A 156 -9.46 -6.07 -1.13
N THR A 157 -10.48 -6.56 -0.44
CA THR A 157 -11.22 -5.80 0.57
C THR A 157 -10.63 -6.11 1.95
N LEU A 158 -10.12 -5.08 2.62
CA LEU A 158 -9.58 -5.16 3.97
C LEU A 158 -10.68 -4.88 5.01
N SER A 159 -10.42 -5.25 6.27
CA SER A 159 -11.32 -4.95 7.39
C SER A 159 -11.26 -3.49 7.88
N LEU A 160 -10.28 -2.73 7.38
CA LEU A 160 -10.08 -1.32 7.74
C LEU A 160 -11.32 -0.48 7.41
N ASP A 161 -11.63 0.45 8.30
CA ASP A 161 -12.65 1.48 8.12
C ASP A 161 -11.94 2.81 7.87
N LEU A 162 -11.98 3.30 6.63
CA LEU A 162 -11.27 4.52 6.26
C LEU A 162 -11.81 5.75 6.99
N ASN A 163 -13.09 5.77 7.39
CA ASN A 163 -13.66 6.89 8.12
C ASN A 163 -13.12 6.96 9.55
N ILE A 164 -12.98 5.81 10.23
CA ILE A 164 -12.33 5.74 11.55
C ILE A 164 -10.85 6.16 11.43
N CYS A 165 -10.12 5.64 10.44
CA CYS A 165 -8.73 6.05 10.19
C CYS A 165 -8.61 7.57 9.98
N LYS A 166 -9.41 8.17 9.08
CA LYS A 166 -9.42 9.63 8.84
C LYS A 166 -9.68 10.41 10.14
N LYS A 167 -10.64 9.99 10.97
CA LYS A 167 -10.90 10.62 12.28
C LYS A 167 -9.69 10.54 13.20
N ILE A 168 -9.03 9.40 13.31
CA ILE A 168 -7.84 9.20 14.13
C ILE A 168 -6.72 10.15 13.69
N TYR A 169 -6.36 10.15 12.41
CA TYR A 169 -5.29 11.00 11.88
C TYR A 169 -5.62 12.50 12.00
N ASN A 170 -6.88 12.88 11.86
CA ASN A 170 -7.29 14.26 12.11
C ASN A 170 -7.10 14.62 13.59
N ASN A 171 -7.53 13.77 14.53
CA ASN A 171 -7.34 14.02 15.96
C ASN A 171 -5.86 14.04 16.36
N ALA A 172 -5.03 13.16 15.78
CA ALA A 172 -3.58 13.17 16.01
C ALA A 172 -2.93 14.52 15.66
N LYS A 173 -3.39 15.17 14.59
CA LYS A 173 -2.94 16.53 14.22
C LYS A 173 -3.38 17.62 15.20
N HIS A 174 -4.51 17.43 15.90
CA HIS A 174 -5.05 18.43 16.83
C HIS A 174 -4.57 18.24 18.27
N TYR A 175 -4.25 17.00 18.67
CA TYR A 175 -3.85 16.63 20.04
C TYR A 175 -2.40 16.15 20.13
N THR A 176 -1.48 16.78 19.39
CA THR A 176 -0.09 16.30 19.18
C THR A 176 0.67 15.95 20.46
N SER A 177 0.50 16.70 21.55
CA SER A 177 1.21 16.45 22.81
C SER A 177 0.63 15.32 23.67
N LEU A 178 -0.60 14.89 23.40
CA LEU A 178 -1.31 13.86 24.18
C LEU A 178 -1.64 12.62 23.35
N PHE A 179 -1.41 12.67 22.04
CA PHE A 179 -1.74 11.58 21.15
C PHE A 179 -0.72 10.45 21.30
N PRO A 180 -1.16 9.18 21.40
CA PRO A 180 -0.26 8.04 21.39
C PRO A 180 0.58 8.03 20.10
N ARG A 181 1.80 7.51 20.16
CA ARG A 181 2.63 7.37 18.94
C ARG A 181 2.02 6.36 17.98
N ASN A 182 1.38 5.32 18.52
CA ASN A 182 0.68 4.32 17.72
C ASN A 182 -0.70 3.96 18.31
N LEU A 183 -1.63 3.63 17.42
CA LEU A 183 -2.98 3.17 17.75
C LEU A 183 -3.42 2.10 16.74
N ALA A 184 -3.88 0.97 17.24
CA ALA A 184 -4.64 0.00 16.47
C ALA A 184 -6.00 -0.28 17.14
N ILE A 185 -7.04 -0.47 16.35
CA ILE A 185 -8.39 -0.75 16.84
C ILE A 185 -8.83 -2.09 16.26
N PHE A 186 -9.14 -3.05 17.12
CA PHE A 186 -9.62 -4.38 16.74
C PHE A 186 -11.07 -4.60 17.14
N LYS A 187 -11.84 -5.25 16.28
CA LYS A 187 -13.17 -5.75 16.62
C LYS A 187 -13.03 -7.08 17.37
N LYS A 188 -13.55 -7.15 18.59
CA LYS A 188 -13.27 -8.28 19.48
C LYS A 188 -13.89 -9.59 19.04
N ASP A 189 -15.07 -9.54 18.45
CA ASP A 189 -15.82 -10.73 18.04
C ASP A 189 -15.28 -11.43 16.77
N THR A 190 -14.53 -10.70 15.92
CA THR A 190 -14.00 -11.20 14.64
C THR A 190 -12.47 -11.20 14.58
N GLY A 191 -11.80 -10.41 15.42
CA GLY A 191 -10.36 -10.14 15.35
C GLY A 191 -9.96 -9.15 14.25
N GLU A 192 -10.92 -8.55 13.57
CA GLU A 192 -10.68 -7.61 12.47
C GLU A 192 -9.97 -6.33 12.93
N LEU A 193 -8.89 -5.95 12.26
CA LEU A 193 -8.29 -4.63 12.42
C LEU A 193 -9.16 -3.58 11.72
N LEU A 194 -9.82 -2.73 12.50
CA LEU A 194 -10.70 -1.67 12.02
C LEU A 194 -9.94 -0.40 11.68
N ALA A 195 -8.92 -0.07 12.45
CA ALA A 195 -8.13 1.13 12.20
C ALA A 195 -6.68 0.96 12.64
N PHE A 196 -5.80 1.70 11.98
CA PHE A 196 -4.36 1.70 12.23
C PHE A 196 -3.82 3.12 12.12
N TYR A 197 -2.98 3.48 13.08
CA TYR A 197 -2.24 4.73 13.14
C TYR A 197 -0.85 4.45 13.68
N SER A 198 0.14 5.04 13.03
CA SER A 198 1.55 5.01 13.43
C SER A 198 2.16 6.36 13.08
N GLU A 199 2.85 6.96 14.04
CA GLU A 199 3.72 8.12 13.80
C GLU A 199 4.97 7.72 13.00
N GLU A 200 5.39 6.45 13.10
CA GLU A 200 6.58 5.93 12.44
C GLU A 200 6.25 5.25 11.11
N GLU A 201 7.25 5.15 10.22
CA GLU A 201 7.12 4.48 8.90
C GLU A 201 7.07 2.93 9.00
N LYS A 202 6.98 2.37 10.21
CA LYS A 202 6.98 0.92 10.47
C LYS A 202 5.67 0.44 11.07
N ASN A 203 5.35 -0.83 10.81
CA ASN A 203 4.19 -1.47 11.42
C ASN A 203 4.50 -1.90 12.86
N PHE A 204 4.12 -1.10 13.84
CA PHE A 204 4.36 -1.38 15.26
C PHE A 204 3.78 -2.72 15.73
N LEU A 205 2.74 -3.25 15.07
CA LEU A 205 2.14 -4.55 15.41
C LEU A 205 3.09 -5.74 15.15
N ALA A 206 4.11 -5.56 14.32
CA ALA A 206 5.13 -6.56 14.02
C ALA A 206 6.41 -6.39 14.87
N GLU A 207 6.51 -5.33 15.67
CA GLU A 207 7.73 -5.05 16.41
C GLU A 207 7.88 -5.95 17.63
N SER A 208 9.01 -6.67 17.69
CA SER A 208 9.26 -7.61 18.78
C SER A 208 9.82 -6.92 20.03
N PHE A 209 9.37 -7.39 21.20
CA PHE A 209 9.90 -7.01 22.50
C PHE A 209 9.92 -8.21 23.44
N LEU A 210 10.64 -8.08 24.55
CA LEU A 210 10.74 -9.11 25.59
C LEU A 210 9.77 -8.80 26.72
N ILE A 211 9.05 -9.83 27.19
CA ILE A 211 8.24 -9.78 28.41
C ILE A 211 8.54 -10.99 29.29
N ARG A 212 8.32 -10.89 30.61
CA ARG A 212 8.31 -12.08 31.47
C ARG A 212 6.93 -12.72 31.40
N GLU A 213 6.87 -14.05 31.48
CA GLU A 213 5.58 -14.77 31.52
C GLU A 213 4.71 -14.31 32.70
N SER A 214 5.32 -13.90 33.82
CA SER A 214 4.61 -13.34 34.98
C SER A 214 3.96 -11.98 34.73
N ASP A 215 4.42 -11.23 33.73
CA ASP A 215 3.91 -9.87 33.45
C ASP A 215 2.61 -9.92 32.62
N PHE A 216 2.19 -11.11 32.15
CA PHE A 216 1.03 -11.28 31.31
C PHE A 216 0.20 -12.49 31.75
N PRO A 217 -1.06 -12.31 32.19
CA PRO A 217 -1.84 -13.36 32.85
C PRO A 217 -2.41 -14.41 31.89
N PHE A 218 -2.31 -14.18 30.57
CA PHE A 218 -2.90 -15.07 29.57
C PHE A 218 -1.84 -15.93 28.90
N LYS A 219 -2.25 -17.13 28.47
CA LYS A 219 -1.42 -18.00 27.66
C LYS A 219 -1.17 -17.36 26.29
N LEU A 220 0.10 -17.24 25.92
CA LEU A 220 0.52 -16.78 24.60
C LEU A 220 0.67 -17.95 23.63
N GLU A 221 0.25 -17.72 22.39
CA GLU A 221 0.32 -18.68 21.30
C GLU A 221 0.80 -17.99 20.02
N GLU A 222 1.34 -18.80 19.09
CA GLU A 222 1.69 -18.33 17.74
C GLU A 222 0.50 -17.62 17.08
N VAL A 223 0.80 -16.52 16.40
CA VAL A 223 -0.20 -15.70 15.70
C VAL A 223 -0.14 -15.99 14.21
N ASN A 224 -1.29 -16.32 13.64
CA ASN A 224 -1.45 -16.33 12.19
C ASN A 224 -1.88 -14.93 11.74
N TRP A 225 -0.96 -14.18 11.12
CA TRP A 225 -1.18 -12.83 10.63
C TRP A 225 -0.78 -12.74 9.17
N GLU A 226 -1.59 -12.06 8.34
CA GLU A 226 -1.45 -12.14 6.89
C GLU A 226 -0.17 -11.48 6.35
N LEU A 227 0.39 -10.50 7.07
CA LEU A 227 1.59 -9.79 6.59
C LEU A 227 2.87 -10.60 6.79
N GLU A 228 3.01 -11.12 8.01
CA GLU A 228 4.13 -11.94 8.46
C GLU A 228 3.71 -12.56 9.80
N ALA A 229 3.82 -13.88 9.93
CA ALA A 229 3.51 -14.57 11.18
C ALA A 229 4.62 -14.25 12.20
N PRO A 230 4.33 -13.46 13.25
CA PRO A 230 5.35 -13.13 14.23
C PRO A 230 5.69 -14.38 15.04
N THR A 231 6.98 -14.66 15.24
CA THR A 231 7.44 -15.86 15.96
C THR A 231 7.40 -15.65 17.47
N LEU A 232 6.80 -16.59 18.19
CA LEU A 232 6.91 -16.67 19.65
C LEU A 232 8.18 -17.44 20.04
N LYS A 233 9.12 -16.78 20.71
CA LYS A 233 10.39 -17.43 21.09
C LYS A 233 10.71 -17.22 22.56
N ARG A 234 11.11 -18.29 23.26
CA ARG A 234 11.63 -18.20 24.63
C ARG A 234 13.11 -17.82 24.61
N GLU A 235 13.45 -16.80 25.38
CA GLU A 235 14.81 -16.28 25.57
C GLU A 235 15.11 -16.21 27.08
N GLY A 236 15.67 -17.30 27.62
CA GLY A 236 15.87 -17.45 29.07
C GLY A 236 14.54 -17.49 29.82
N SER A 237 14.36 -16.56 30.75
CA SER A 237 13.12 -16.37 31.53
C SER A 237 12.11 -15.44 30.88
N ALA A 238 12.42 -14.90 29.70
CA ALA A 238 11.55 -14.00 28.95
C ALA A 238 11.01 -14.66 27.68
N LEU A 239 9.91 -14.11 27.17
CA LEU A 239 9.35 -14.41 25.87
C LEU A 239 9.55 -13.21 24.94
N ARG A 240 10.07 -13.48 23.74
CA ARG A 240 10.04 -12.56 22.61
C ARG A 240 8.67 -12.63 21.95
N VAL A 241 7.95 -11.52 21.98
CA VAL A 241 6.56 -11.38 21.54
C VAL A 241 6.41 -10.13 20.69
N THR A 242 5.24 -9.96 20.06
CA THR A 242 4.82 -8.72 19.38
C THR A 242 3.47 -8.26 19.93
N PRO A 243 2.99 -7.04 19.66
CA PRO A 243 1.66 -6.61 20.11
C PRO A 243 0.54 -7.55 19.63
N LEU A 244 0.68 -8.16 18.45
CA LEU A 244 -0.29 -9.12 17.92
C LEU A 244 -0.47 -10.37 18.80
N HIS A 245 0.57 -10.83 19.50
CA HIS A 245 0.46 -11.95 20.43
C HIS A 245 -0.46 -11.60 21.60
N LEU A 246 -0.31 -10.39 22.13
CA LEU A 246 -1.12 -9.88 23.25
C LEU A 246 -2.56 -9.63 22.80
N VAL A 247 -2.73 -9.07 21.59
CA VAL A 247 -4.05 -8.92 20.96
C VAL A 247 -4.74 -10.27 20.82
N GLN A 248 -4.09 -11.28 20.24
CA GLN A 248 -4.67 -12.61 20.08
C GLN A 248 -5.11 -13.22 21.41
N ALA A 249 -4.30 -13.10 22.46
CA ALA A 249 -4.63 -13.61 23.78
C ALA A 249 -5.85 -12.89 24.38
N LEU A 250 -5.90 -11.55 24.31
CA LEU A 250 -7.03 -10.76 24.80
C LEU A 250 -8.33 -11.01 24.02
N LEU A 251 -8.24 -11.15 22.69
CA LEU A 251 -9.38 -11.52 21.84
C LEU A 251 -9.89 -12.92 22.19
N SER A 252 -8.97 -13.86 22.41
CA SER A 252 -9.32 -15.25 22.72
C SER A 252 -9.96 -15.39 24.10
N ASP A 253 -9.45 -14.64 25.08
CA ASP A 253 -10.04 -14.51 26.42
C ASP A 253 -11.47 -13.96 26.35
N TYR A 254 -11.69 -12.88 25.58
CA TYR A 254 -13.01 -12.29 25.38
C TYR A 254 -14.03 -13.29 24.81
N CYS A 255 -13.56 -14.17 23.93
CA CYS A 255 -14.43 -15.10 23.21
C CYS A 255 -14.53 -16.49 23.84
N GLY A 256 -13.74 -16.79 24.88
CA GLY A 256 -13.62 -18.14 25.43
C GLY A 256 -13.13 -19.18 24.42
N ALA A 257 -12.59 -18.73 23.28
CA ALA A 257 -12.16 -19.55 22.14
C ALA A 257 -11.10 -18.77 21.36
N LYS A 258 -10.25 -19.49 20.63
CA LYS A 258 -9.16 -18.88 19.86
C LYS A 258 -9.70 -17.93 18.80
N VAL A 259 -9.28 -16.66 18.87
CA VAL A 259 -9.58 -15.62 17.87
C VAL A 259 -8.27 -14.99 17.41
N SER A 260 -7.90 -15.23 16.17
CA SER A 260 -6.72 -14.61 15.56
C SER A 260 -7.04 -13.24 14.98
N PRO A 261 -6.19 -12.22 15.23
CA PRO A 261 -6.32 -10.93 14.56
C PRO A 261 -6.20 -11.09 13.05
N THR A 262 -6.89 -10.25 12.28
CA THR A 262 -6.87 -10.31 10.80
C THR A 262 -7.00 -8.94 10.15
N LEU A 263 -6.41 -8.76 8.97
CA LEU A 263 -6.67 -7.63 8.06
C LEU A 263 -7.82 -7.88 7.09
N ILE A 264 -8.34 -9.10 7.05
CA ILE A 264 -9.32 -9.52 6.06
C ILE A 264 -10.71 -9.45 6.66
N LEU A 265 -11.62 -8.83 5.90
CA LEU A 265 -13.03 -8.73 6.27
C LEU A 265 -13.65 -10.12 6.43
N ARG A 266 -14.21 -10.40 7.61
CA ARG A 266 -14.91 -11.64 7.96
C ARG A 266 -16.42 -11.38 7.96
N LYS A 267 -17.17 -12.33 7.39
CA LYS A 267 -18.64 -12.25 7.34
C LYS A 267 -19.31 -12.81 8.59
N GLU A 268 -18.62 -13.65 9.34
CA GLU A 268 -19.19 -14.40 10.46
C GLU A 268 -18.50 -14.04 11.77
N ASN A 269 -19.30 -13.95 12.83
CA ASN A 269 -18.78 -13.78 14.19
C ASN A 269 -18.09 -15.08 14.62
N THR A 270 -16.81 -14.98 14.94
CA THR A 270 -16.01 -16.11 15.47
C THR A 270 -16.23 -16.34 16.97
N CYS A 271 -16.90 -15.39 17.63
CA CYS A 271 -17.03 -15.32 19.07
C CYS A 271 -18.37 -15.84 19.57
N LYS A 272 -18.36 -16.88 20.40
CA LYS A 272 -19.49 -17.22 21.26
C LYS A 272 -19.36 -16.34 22.50
N LYS A 273 -19.94 -15.13 22.46
CA LYS A 273 -19.77 -14.06 23.48
C LYS A 273 -19.60 -14.62 24.89
N SER A 274 -18.46 -14.37 25.52
CA SER A 274 -18.33 -14.45 26.97
C SER A 274 -18.84 -13.13 27.57
N ALA A 275 -19.68 -13.20 28.60
CA ALA A 275 -20.26 -12.04 29.26
C ALA A 275 -19.26 -11.33 30.21
N THR A 276 -18.00 -11.74 30.24
CA THR A 276 -17.02 -11.22 31.20
C THR A 276 -16.49 -9.86 30.75
N SER A 277 -16.66 -8.86 31.62
CA SER A 277 -15.94 -7.59 31.49
C SER A 277 -14.44 -7.87 31.55
N GLN A 278 -13.69 -7.45 30.53
CA GLN A 278 -12.23 -7.53 30.52
C GLN A 278 -11.65 -6.25 31.12
N GLU A 279 -10.66 -6.39 31.99
CA GLU A 279 -9.94 -5.24 32.52
C GLU A 279 -8.91 -4.72 31.51
N PRO A 280 -8.63 -3.40 31.49
CA PRO A 280 -7.55 -2.85 30.68
C PRO A 280 -6.18 -3.38 31.14
N LEU A 281 -5.32 -3.71 30.18
CA LEU A 281 -3.96 -4.14 30.45
C LEU A 281 -2.97 -3.04 30.09
N PHE A 282 -2.04 -2.76 31.01
CA PHE A 282 -0.96 -1.81 30.80
C PHE A 282 0.39 -2.50 30.99
N LEU A 283 1.27 -2.37 29.99
CA LEU A 283 2.63 -2.89 30.03
C LEU A 283 3.61 -1.74 29.85
N PHE A 284 4.58 -1.63 30.75
CA PHE A 284 5.72 -0.75 30.61
C PHE A 284 6.95 -1.59 30.32
N LEU A 285 7.76 -1.16 29.35
CA LEU A 285 8.98 -1.82 28.90
C LEU A 285 10.17 -0.90 29.26
N PRO A 286 10.71 -0.98 30.49
CA PRO A 286 11.68 0.01 31.00
C PRO A 286 12.94 0.08 30.14
N GLN A 287 13.37 -1.04 29.57
CA GLN A 287 14.58 -1.15 28.76
C GLN A 287 14.54 -0.26 27.51
N LYS A 288 13.34 0.04 27.00
CA LYS A 288 13.12 0.89 25.82
C LYS A 288 12.42 2.20 26.16
N GLY A 289 11.96 2.37 27.39
CA GLY A 289 11.06 3.48 27.78
C GLY A 289 9.74 3.46 27.01
N GLU A 290 9.33 2.29 26.51
CA GLU A 290 8.11 2.08 25.74
C GLU A 290 6.97 1.64 26.65
N TRP A 291 5.74 1.94 26.25
CA TRP A 291 4.55 1.47 26.91
C TRP A 291 3.52 0.97 25.90
N LEU A 292 2.70 0.01 26.34
CA LEU A 292 1.56 -0.53 25.62
C LEU A 292 0.34 -0.47 26.54
N TYR A 293 -0.79 -0.01 26.01
CA TYR A 293 -2.05 0.02 26.73
C TYR A 293 -3.15 -0.62 25.89
N PHE A 294 -3.70 -1.71 26.40
CA PHE A 294 -4.78 -2.47 25.80
C PHE A 294 -6.07 -2.12 26.53
N LEU A 295 -6.96 -1.41 25.86
CA LEU A 295 -8.20 -0.93 26.43
C LEU A 295 -9.39 -1.64 25.75
N PRO A 296 -10.01 -2.63 26.42
CA PRO A 296 -11.28 -3.19 25.97
C PRO A 296 -12.42 -2.21 26.26
N LYS A 297 -13.24 -1.93 25.25
CA LYS A 297 -14.46 -1.11 25.39
C LYS A 297 -15.55 -1.68 24.49
N GLU A 298 -16.68 -2.06 25.08
CA GLU A 298 -17.78 -2.73 24.37
C GLU A 298 -17.29 -3.93 23.55
N ASN A 299 -17.42 -3.89 22.21
CA ASN A 299 -16.96 -4.93 21.27
C ASN A 299 -15.63 -4.56 20.58
N THR A 300 -14.89 -3.61 21.13
CA THR A 300 -13.66 -3.07 20.54
C THR A 300 -12.50 -3.24 21.51
N LEU A 301 -11.32 -3.52 20.97
CA LEU A 301 -10.05 -3.51 21.68
C LEU A 301 -9.17 -2.43 21.07
N TYR A 302 -8.85 -1.41 21.86
CA TYR A 302 -7.91 -0.36 21.47
C TYR A 302 -6.51 -0.76 21.96
N VAL A 303 -5.52 -0.63 21.08
CA VAL A 303 -4.12 -0.91 21.36
C VAL A 303 -3.35 0.37 21.15
N PHE A 304 -2.95 1.00 22.25
CA PHE A 304 -2.13 2.21 22.24
C PHE A 304 -0.68 1.85 22.52
N SER A 305 0.26 2.53 21.87
CA SER A 305 1.66 2.47 22.28
C SER A 305 2.38 3.81 22.09
N GLY A 306 3.48 3.95 22.80
CA GLY A 306 4.35 5.09 22.69
C GLY A 306 5.60 4.95 23.55
N THR A 307 6.36 6.03 23.61
CA THR A 307 7.57 6.17 24.42
C THR A 307 7.36 7.30 25.40
N LEU A 308 7.86 7.16 26.63
CA LEU A 308 7.93 8.29 27.55
C LEU A 308 9.08 9.20 27.13
N THR A 309 8.77 10.46 26.84
CA THR A 309 9.75 11.53 26.68
C THR A 309 10.47 11.82 28.01
N GLU A 310 11.65 12.45 27.98
CA GLU A 310 12.36 12.80 29.22
C GLU A 310 11.58 13.79 30.10
N GLU A 311 10.79 14.67 29.49
CA GLU A 311 9.89 15.59 30.20
C GLU A 311 8.73 14.85 30.91
N GLU A 312 8.23 13.76 30.31
CA GLU A 312 7.23 12.87 30.93
C GLU A 312 7.82 11.92 31.99
N ARG A 313 9.16 11.82 32.11
CA ARG A 313 9.81 11.05 33.18
C ARG A 313 10.03 11.85 34.46
N GLY A 314 9.68 13.14 34.47
CA GLY A 314 9.79 14.00 35.65
C GLY A 314 8.82 13.65 36.78
N GLU A 315 9.02 14.25 37.95
CA GLU A 315 8.31 13.94 39.21
C GLU A 315 6.78 14.12 39.19
N ASN A 316 6.21 14.75 38.14
CA ASN A 316 4.78 15.07 38.03
C ASN A 316 3.98 14.12 37.12
N PHE A 317 4.59 13.07 36.58
CA PHE A 317 3.89 12.14 35.70
C PHE A 317 2.98 11.17 36.46
N SER A 318 1.71 11.08 36.05
CA SER A 318 0.72 10.19 36.63
C SER A 318 0.17 9.24 35.58
N TRP A 319 0.45 7.94 35.76
CA TRP A 319 -0.11 6.88 34.93
C TRP A 319 -1.63 6.89 34.89
N ASP A 320 -2.29 7.25 35.99
CA ASP A 320 -3.76 7.30 36.05
C ASP A 320 -4.31 8.45 35.21
N LYS A 321 -3.68 9.64 35.28
CA LYS A 321 -4.04 10.77 34.43
C LYS A 321 -3.81 10.43 32.96
N PHE A 322 -2.68 9.78 32.65
CA PHE A 322 -2.35 9.35 31.30
C PHE A 322 -3.36 8.33 30.74
N LYS A 323 -3.68 7.29 31.51
CA LYS A 323 -4.71 6.29 31.15
C LYS A 323 -6.08 6.92 30.98
N LYS A 324 -6.46 7.91 31.80
CA LYS A 324 -7.72 8.67 31.62
C LYS A 324 -7.76 9.41 30.29
N ASN A 325 -6.65 10.02 29.88
CA ASN A 325 -6.57 10.67 28.57
C ASN A 325 -6.72 9.66 27.41
N LEU A 326 -6.07 8.49 27.50
CA LEU A 326 -6.23 7.44 26.48
C LEU A 326 -7.66 6.89 26.42
N ASN A 327 -8.32 6.74 27.58
CA ASN A 327 -9.74 6.38 27.64
C ASN A 327 -10.65 7.44 26.98
N TYR A 328 -10.35 8.72 27.19
CA TYR A 328 -11.05 9.81 26.53
C TYR A 328 -10.87 9.75 25.00
N LEU A 329 -9.64 9.53 24.52
CA LEU A 329 -9.36 9.36 23.09
C LEU A 329 -10.12 8.18 22.48
N ALA A 330 -10.20 7.04 23.17
CA ALA A 330 -11.01 5.91 22.75
C ALA A 330 -12.52 6.22 22.69
N GLY A 331 -12.99 7.29 23.34
CA GLY A 331 -14.36 7.79 23.23
C GLY A 331 -14.64 8.67 22.02
N LEU A 332 -13.60 9.13 21.32
CA LEU A 332 -13.75 9.99 20.13
C LEU A 332 -13.93 9.21 18.82
N PHE A 333 -13.68 7.90 18.83
CA PHE A 333 -13.64 7.04 17.64
C PHE A 333 -14.71 5.97 17.69
#